data_AF-A0A161XXB1-F1
#
_entry.id   AF-A0A161XXB1-F1
#
_cell.length_a   1.000
_cell.length_b   1.000
_cell.length_c   1.000
_cell.angle_alpha   90.00
_cell.angle_beta   90.00
_cell.angle_gamma   90.00
#
_symmetry.space_group_name_H-M   'P 1'
#
loop_
_entity.id
_entity.type
_entity.pdbx_description
1 polymer ?
#
loop_
_entity_poly.entity_id
_entity_poly.type
_entity_poly.pdbx_seq_one_letter_code
_entity_poly.pdbx_strand_id
1 'polypeptide(L)' 'MTLAELAAKSGVTTETIAGYTKAGLLPCKDERTTYTDRDLYWLDMITCFVDNGSSLTEMRALMPICERAEEGV' A
#
# COMPACT_ATOMS: atom_id res chain seq x y z
N MET A 1 8.71 -3.47 -9.82
CA MET A 1 9.75 -2.87 -8.98
C MET A 1 10.01 -3.75 -7.75
N THR A 2 11.24 -3.75 -7.27
CA THR A 2 11.63 -4.39 -6.00
C THR A 2 11.15 -3.56 -4.81
N LEU A 3 11.16 -4.15 -3.61
CA LEU A 3 10.87 -3.44 -2.36
C LEU A 3 11.75 -2.19 -2.17
N ALA A 4 13.04 -2.28 -2.53
CA ALA A 4 13.98 -1.18 -2.42
C ALA A 4 13.66 -0.03 -3.41
N GLU A 5 13.26 -0.37 -4.64
CA GLU A 5 12.83 0.62 -5.63
C GLU A 5 11.52 1.31 -5.22
N LEU A 6 10.58 0.56 -4.64
CA LEU A 6 9.33 1.11 -4.14
C LEU A 6 9.57 2.07 -2.95
N ALA A 7 10.46 1.71 -2.03
CA ALA A 7 10.89 2.59 -0.93
C ALA A 7 11.54 3.88 -1.44
N ALA A 8 12.44 3.77 -2.42
CA ALA A 8 13.11 4.93 -3.02
C ALA A 8 12.13 5.87 -3.73
N LYS A 9 11.06 5.35 -4.32
CA LYS A 9 10.04 6.13 -5.04
C LYS A 9 9.02 6.79 -4.11
N SER A 10 8.59 6.10 -3.06
CA SER A 10 7.56 6.58 -2.12
C SER A 10 8.12 7.41 -0.96
N GLY A 11 9.42 7.30 -0.67
CA GLY A 11 10.02 7.89 0.54
C GLY A 11 9.67 7.12 1.82
N VAL A 12 8.98 5.98 1.71
CA VAL A 12 8.61 5.12 2.82
C VAL A 12 9.68 4.04 3.03
N THR A 13 9.94 3.67 4.29
CA THR A 13 10.94 2.63 4.59
C THR A 13 10.50 1.25 4.09
N THR A 14 11.47 0.42 3.73
CA THR A 14 11.22 -0.97 3.30
C THR A 14 10.49 -1.79 4.38
N GLU A 15 10.74 -1.50 5.65
CA GLU A 15 10.12 -2.17 6.80
C GLU A 15 8.63 -1.82 6.91
N THR A 16 8.28 -0.53 6.75
CA THR A 16 6.88 -0.07 6.69
C THR A 16 6.14 -0.70 5.52
N ILE A 17 6.74 -0.72 4.32
CA ILE A 17 6.13 -1.31 3.12
C ILE A 17 5.89 -2.82 3.32
N ALA A 18 6.87 -3.54 3.86
CA ALA A 18 6.71 -4.97 4.16
C ALA A 18 5.59 -5.20 5.19
N GLY A 19 5.45 -4.31 6.17
CA GLY A 19 4.33 -4.30 7.11
C GLY A 19 2.97 -4.16 6.41
N TYR A 20 2.85 -3.21 5.47
CA TYR A 20 1.62 -2.98 4.71
C TYR A 20 1.28 -4.14 3.78
N THR A 21 2.27 -4.71 3.08
CA THR A 21 2.12 -5.94 2.29
C THR A 21 1.57 -7.08 3.17
N LYS A 22 2.18 -7.33 4.33
CA LYS A 22 1.75 -8.39 5.26
C LYS A 22 0.36 -8.15 5.86
N ALA A 23 0.00 -6.89 6.08
CA ALA A 23 -1.33 -6.51 6.56
C ALA A 23 -2.42 -6.64 5.47
N GLY A 24 -2.03 -6.86 4.20
CA GLY A 24 -2.93 -6.88 3.05
C GLY A 24 -3.45 -5.50 2.67
N LEU A 25 -2.66 -4.46 2.96
CA LEU A 25 -2.97 -3.07 2.60
C LEU A 25 -2.43 -2.71 1.21
N LEU A 26 -1.56 -3.52 0.63
CA LEU A 26 -1.11 -3.33 -0.75
C LEU A 26 -1.73 -4.39 -1.67
N PRO A 27 -2.01 -4.05 -2.94
CA PRO A 27 -2.45 -5.02 -3.94
C PRO A 27 -1.51 -6.22 -4.05
N CYS A 28 -0.20 -5.98 -3.94
CA CYS A 28 0.83 -7.00 -3.83
C CYS A 28 0.72 -7.73 -2.49
N LYS A 29 0.56 -9.05 -2.56
CA LYS A 29 0.38 -9.94 -1.41
C LYS A 29 1.65 -10.70 -1.01
N ASP A 30 2.73 -10.58 -1.78
CA ASP A 30 3.99 -11.26 -1.53
C ASP A 30 5.18 -10.33 -1.80
N GLU A 31 5.94 -10.01 -0.76
CA GLU A 31 7.15 -9.16 -0.82
C GLU A 31 8.27 -9.75 -1.71
N ARG A 32 8.20 -11.05 -2.03
CA ARG A 32 9.11 -11.73 -2.97
C ARG A 32 8.72 -11.53 -4.43
N THR A 33 7.51 -11.04 -4.68
CA THR A 33 7.05 -10.72 -6.02
C THR A 33 7.35 -9.27 -6.39
N THR A 34 7.16 -8.95 -7.66
CA THR A 34 7.41 -7.63 -8.20
C THR A 34 6.25 -6.70 -7.87
N TYR A 35 6.51 -5.62 -7.12
CA TYR A 35 5.56 -4.53 -6.91
C TYR A 35 5.28 -3.79 -8.23
N THR A 36 4.10 -3.21 -8.34
CA THR A 36 3.61 -2.48 -9.52
C THR A 36 3.39 -1.01 -9.21
N ASP A 37 3.16 -0.19 -10.24
CA ASP A 37 2.81 1.22 -10.02
C ASP A 37 1.49 1.38 -9.25
N ARG A 38 0.60 0.37 -9.30
CA ARG A 38 -0.59 0.31 -8.45
C ARG A 38 -0.20 0.24 -6.98
N ASP A 39 0.78 -0.58 -6.61
CA ASP A 39 1.28 -0.64 -5.23
C ASP A 39 1.85 0.69 -4.75
N LEU A 40 2.53 1.43 -5.63
CA LEU A 40 3.04 2.77 -5.31
C LEU A 40 1.89 3.76 -5.05
N TYR A 41 0.86 3.77 -5.91
CA TYR A 41 -0.32 4.62 -5.71
C TYR A 41 -1.02 4.34 -4.38
N TRP A 42 -1.24 3.06 -4.08
CA TRP A 42 -1.88 2.64 -2.84
C TRP A 42 -1.03 2.98 -1.62
N LEU A 43 0.30 2.79 -1.71
CA LEU A 43 1.25 3.14 -0.67
C LEU A 43 1.18 4.63 -0.34
N ASP A 44 1.23 5.52 -1.35
CA ASP A 44 1.13 6.97 -1.13
C ASP A 44 -0.19 7.34 -0.44
N MET A 45 -1.30 6.74 -0.87
CA MET A 45 -2.61 6.96 -0.28
C MET A 45 -2.66 6.53 1.20
N ILE A 46 -2.21 5.32 1.52
CA ILE A 46 -2.19 4.79 2.89
C ILE A 46 -1.32 5.67 3.78
N THR A 47 -0.15 6.06 3.28
CA THR A 47 0.80 6.89 4.03
C THR A 47 0.17 8.24 4.36
N CYS A 48 -0.52 8.86 3.39
CA CYS A 48 -1.31 10.08 3.65
C CYS A 48 -2.35 9.89 4.75
N PHE A 49 -3.11 8.79 4.75
CA PHE A 49 -4.13 8.57 5.79
C PHE A 49 -3.53 8.34 7.17
N VAL A 50 -2.45 7.56 7.26
CA VAL A 50 -1.76 7.25 8.51
C VAL A 50 -1.11 8.51 9.10
N ASP A 51 -0.47 9.34 8.27
CA ASP A 51 0.14 10.60 8.70
C ASP A 51 -0.91 11.59 9.22
N ASN A 52 -2.15 11.50 8.74
CA ASN A 52 -3.29 12.30 9.22
C ASN A 52 -4.02 11.66 10.42
N GLY A 53 -3.45 10.63 11.03
CA GLY A 53 -3.96 10.02 12.27
C GLY A 53 -4.96 8.89 12.07
N SER A 54 -5.17 8.42 10.85
CA SER A 54 -6.00 7.24 10.60
C SER A 54 -5.27 5.98 11.07
N SER A 55 -6.02 5.04 11.63
CA SER A 55 -5.45 3.75 12.01
C SER A 55 -5.31 2.82 10.80
N LEU A 56 -4.32 1.91 10.86
CA LEU A 56 -4.16 0.84 9.87
C LEU A 56 -5.39 -0.08 9.81
N THR A 57 -6.13 -0.21 10.91
CA THR A 57 -7.37 -0.99 10.97
C THR A 57 -8.47 -0.36 10.13
N GLU A 58 -8.65 0.96 10.20
CA GLU A 58 -9.59 1.70 9.36
C GLU A 58 -9.19 1.60 7.88
N MET A 59 -7.90 1.73 7.59
CA MET A 59 -7.40 1.56 6.22
C MET A 59 -7.72 0.17 5.67
N ARG A 60 -7.49 -0.88 6.46
CA ARG A 60 -7.79 -2.26 6.05
C ARG A 60 -9.27 -2.48 5.74
N ALA A 61 -10.16 -1.79 6.43
CA ALA A 61 -11.60 -1.86 6.17
C ALA A 61 -12.00 -1.10 4.87
N LEU A 62 -11.25 -0.05 4.52
CA LEU A 62 -11.47 0.76 3.32
C LEU A 62 -10.88 0.13 2.06
N MET A 63 -9.76 -0.60 2.16
CA MET A 63 -9.10 -1.26 1.03
C MET A 63 -10.06 -1.96 0.06
N PRO A 64 -10.97 -2.86 0.51
CA PRO A 64 -11.83 -3.60 -0.43
C PRO A 64 -12.87 -2.70 -1.08
N ILE A 65 -13.22 -1.56 -0.46
CA ILE A 65 -14.16 -0.58 -1.02
C ILE A 65 -13.47 0.18 -2.15
N CYS A 66 -12.24 0.65 -1.91
CA CYS A 66 -11.43 1.34 -2.89
C CYS A 66 -11.07 0.44 -4.09
N GLU A 67 -10.74 -0.84 -3.87
CA GLU A 67 -10.51 -1.82 -4.94
C GLU A 67 -11.74 -1.99 -5.84
N ARG A 68 -12.93 -2.11 -5.24
CA ARG A 68 -14.19 -2.23 -5.99
C ARG A 68 -14.57 -0.96 -6.74
N ALA A 69 -14.22 0.21 -6.24
CA ALA A 69 -14.46 1.47 -6.94
C ALA A 69 -13.56 1.62 -8.18
N GLU A 70 -12.34 1.08 -8.12
CA GLU A 70 -11.38 1.06 -9.25
C GLU A 70 -11.83 0.14 -10.39
N GLU A 71 -12.58 -0.94 -10.08
CA GLU A 71 -13.13 -1.89 -11.06
C GLU A 71 -14.47 -1.45 -11.68
N GLY A 72 -15.05 -0.35 -11.20
CA GLY A 72 -16.43 0.07 -11.49
C GLY A 72 -16.59 1.33 -12.35
N VAL A 73 -15.58 1.72 -13.14
CA VAL A 73 -15.64 2.87 -14.09
C VAL A 73 -15.39 2.41 -15.51
#